data_AF-A0A369HZH9-F1
#
_entry.id   AF-A0A369HZH9-F1
#
_cell.length_a   1.000
_cell.length_b   1.000
_cell.length_c   1.000
_cell.angle_alpha   90.00
_cell.angle_beta   90.00
_cell.angle_gamma   90.00
#
_symmetry.space_group_name_H-M   'P 1'
#
loop_
_entity.id
_entity.type
_entity.pdbx_description
1 polymer ?
#
loop_
_entity_poly.entity_id
_entity_poly.type
_entity_poly.pdbx_seq_one_letter_code
_entity_poly.pdbx_strand_id
1 'polypeptide(L)'
;MKTLIKKTISTIIIICFAIVYNTFAQHRDVVVVKRNPKRNVIYVNPSPNVRVVRAVPSEARIIHFRNVPYYFHAGLYYNFIGGRYVVVAPPRGLRVSVLPSHYFYFQVSGMSYYYLEGVYYAQKGKEFEVTQAPVGALVPKLPHEAEKVTIEGKIFYEFDNTIYKCIETNQGFQYEVVGEK
;
A
#
# COMPACT_ATOMS: atom_id res chain seq x y z
N MET A 1 54.39 0.22 55.95
CA MET A 1 53.69 1.37 55.31
C MET A 1 53.25 1.18 53.85
N LYS A 2 53.55 0.05 53.16
CA LYS A 2 53.21 -0.16 51.73
C LYS A 2 51.94 -1.00 51.47
N THR A 3 51.29 -1.53 52.52
CA THR A 3 50.10 -2.40 52.44
C THR A 3 48.77 -1.68 52.66
N LEU A 4 48.77 -0.50 53.28
CA LEU A 4 47.54 0.29 53.52
C LEU A 4 47.06 1.01 52.25
N ILE A 5 47.98 1.48 51.41
CA ILE A 5 47.69 2.29 50.20
C ILE A 5 47.04 1.45 49.09
N LYS A 6 47.39 0.16 48.97
CA LYS A 6 46.79 -0.73 47.95
C LYS A 6 45.34 -1.10 48.28
N LYS A 7 44.97 -1.17 49.56
CA LYS A 7 43.58 -1.47 50.00
C LYS A 7 42.63 -0.29 49.80
N THR A 8 43.10 0.95 49.93
CA THR A 8 42.29 2.15 49.67
C THR A 8 42.06 2.41 48.19
N ILE A 9 43.03 2.14 47.33
CA ILE A 9 42.86 2.31 45.87
C ILE A 9 41.86 1.28 45.31
N SER A 10 41.91 0.02 45.77
CA SER A 10 40.96 -1.01 45.33
C SER A 10 39.52 -0.77 45.77
N THR A 11 39.30 -0.14 46.93
CA THR A 11 37.95 0.16 47.43
C THR A 11 37.32 1.36 46.71
N ILE A 12 38.10 2.38 46.36
CA ILE A 12 37.62 3.53 45.58
C ILE A 12 37.20 3.13 44.16
N ILE A 13 37.93 2.21 43.51
CA ILE A 13 37.59 1.72 42.16
C ILE A 13 36.27 0.93 42.15
N ILE A 14 36.01 0.10 43.17
CA ILE A 14 34.77 -0.68 43.28
C ILE A 14 33.57 0.24 43.51
N ILE A 15 33.73 1.31 44.31
CA ILE A 15 32.68 2.31 44.55
C ILE A 15 32.39 3.12 43.28
N CYS A 16 33.42 3.54 42.53
CA CYS A 16 33.22 4.21 41.23
C CYS A 16 32.53 3.29 40.20
N PHE A 17 32.86 2.00 40.18
CA PHE A 17 32.23 1.04 39.26
C PHE A 17 30.75 0.82 39.59
N ALA A 18 30.37 0.80 40.88
CA ALA A 18 28.98 0.68 41.31
C ALA A 18 28.12 1.93 41.00
N ILE A 19 28.72 3.13 40.96
CA ILE A 19 27.98 4.37 40.63
C ILE A 19 27.65 4.41 39.13
N VAL A 20 28.54 3.92 38.26
CA VAL A 20 28.33 3.92 36.80
C VAL A 20 27.23 2.95 36.34
N TYR A 21 27.03 1.82 37.02
CA TYR A 21 25.92 0.91 36.67
C TYR A 21 24.54 1.42 37.11
N ASN A 22 24.48 2.24 38.16
CA ASN A 22 23.19 2.75 38.66
C ASN A 22 22.62 3.90 37.83
N THR A 23 23.41 4.54 36.97
CA THR A 23 22.92 5.60 36.06
C THR A 23 22.46 5.10 34.69
N PHE A 24 22.62 3.81 34.39
CA PHE A 24 22.14 3.19 33.15
C PHE A 24 20.83 2.39 33.32
N ALA A 25 20.27 2.34 34.53
CA ALA A 25 19.04 1.63 34.83
C ALA A 25 17.84 2.59 34.92
N GLN A 26 16.93 2.49 33.95
CA GLN A 26 15.57 3.04 33.90
C GLN A 26 15.40 4.57 33.71
N HIS A 27 15.70 5.06 32.51
CA HIS A 27 14.81 6.04 31.88
C HIS A 27 14.03 5.33 30.75
N ARG A 28 12.94 4.64 31.11
CA ARG A 28 11.93 4.24 30.12
C ARG A 28 11.07 5.47 29.88
N ASP A 29 11.36 6.21 28.83
CA ASP A 29 10.38 7.15 28.28
C ASP A 29 9.16 6.33 27.85
N VAL A 30 8.10 6.36 28.66
CA VAL A 30 6.79 5.89 28.23
C VAL A 30 6.36 6.87 27.15
N VAL A 31 6.51 6.48 25.89
CA VAL A 31 5.86 7.19 24.78
C VAL A 31 4.37 7.04 25.01
N VAL A 32 3.78 8.00 25.72
CA VAL A 32 2.34 8.19 25.73
C VAL A 32 2.00 8.59 24.31
N VAL A 33 1.55 7.63 23.51
CA VAL A 33 0.93 7.90 22.21
C VAL A 33 -0.31 8.72 22.51
N LYS A 34 -0.15 10.04 22.48
CA LYS A 34 -1.26 10.99 22.56
C LYS A 34 -2.13 10.66 21.36
N ARG A 35 -3.24 9.95 21.58
CA ARG A 35 -4.19 9.59 20.52
C ARG A 35 -4.49 10.87 19.75
N ASN A 36 -4.07 10.90 18.49
CA ASN A 36 -4.30 12.02 17.60
C ASN A 36 -5.81 12.32 17.64
N PRO A 37 -6.25 13.53 18.05
CA PRO A 37 -7.67 13.84 18.08
C PRO A 37 -8.24 13.57 16.70
N LYS A 38 -9.36 12.83 16.63
CA LYS A 38 -10.02 12.41 15.39
C LYS A 38 -9.99 13.58 14.39
N ARG A 39 -9.10 13.46 13.40
CA ARG A 39 -8.90 14.46 12.36
C ARG A 39 -10.17 14.46 11.53
N ASN A 40 -10.80 15.62 11.39
CA ASN A 40 -11.91 15.78 10.44
C ASN A 40 -11.32 15.72 9.03
N VAL A 41 -11.22 14.51 8.50
CA VAL A 41 -10.83 14.27 7.12
C VAL A 41 -12.02 14.60 6.25
N ILE A 42 -12.05 15.82 5.71
CA ILE A 42 -13.05 16.21 4.72
C ILE A 42 -12.67 15.53 3.40
N TYR A 43 -13.33 14.43 3.07
CA TYR A 43 -13.27 13.84 1.74
C TYR A 43 -14.19 14.63 0.82
N VAL A 44 -13.61 15.44 -0.06
CA VAL A 44 -14.36 15.98 -1.20
C VAL A 44 -14.34 14.91 -2.29
N ASN A 45 -15.41 14.12 -2.35
CA ASN A 45 -15.56 13.02 -3.30
C ASN A 45 -16.24 13.54 -4.58
N PRO A 46 -15.55 13.58 -5.74
CA PRO A 46 -16.25 13.65 -7.01
C PRO A 46 -17.18 12.43 -7.17
N SER A 47 -18.14 12.50 -8.09
CA SER A 47 -18.93 11.31 -8.43
C SER A 47 -18.05 10.35 -9.22
N PRO A 48 -17.95 9.05 -8.82
CA PRO A 48 -17.08 8.06 -9.45
C PRO A 48 -17.11 8.16 -10.97
N ASN A 49 -15.96 8.42 -11.59
CA ASN A 49 -15.80 8.37 -13.04
C ASN A 49 -15.86 6.91 -13.49
N VAL A 50 -17.06 6.44 -13.82
CA VAL A 50 -17.31 5.06 -14.23
C VAL A 50 -17.43 4.98 -15.76
N ARG A 51 -16.60 4.12 -16.37
CA ARG A 51 -16.66 3.85 -17.80
C ARG A 51 -17.71 2.77 -18.12
N VAL A 52 -18.74 3.17 -18.86
CA VAL A 52 -19.86 2.29 -19.26
C VAL A 52 -19.84 2.07 -20.77
N VAL A 53 -19.93 0.81 -21.20
CA VAL A 53 -19.94 0.41 -22.61
C VAL A 53 -21.15 -0.48 -22.93
N ARG A 54 -21.56 -0.51 -24.21
CA ARG A 54 -22.69 -1.32 -24.67
C ARG A 54 -22.30 -2.79 -24.91
N ALA A 55 -21.05 -3.03 -25.27
CA ALA A 55 -20.51 -4.35 -25.54
C ALA A 55 -19.06 -4.40 -25.08
N VAL A 56 -18.61 -5.60 -24.69
CA VAL A 56 -17.19 -5.91 -24.45
C VAL A 56 -16.56 -6.45 -25.73
N PRO A 57 -15.22 -6.35 -25.89
CA PRO A 57 -14.51 -6.98 -27.00
C PRO A 57 -14.83 -8.47 -27.11
N SER A 58 -14.90 -8.99 -28.35
CA SER A 58 -15.23 -10.39 -28.63
C SER A 58 -14.24 -11.38 -28.02
N GLU A 59 -13.01 -10.94 -27.79
CA GLU A 59 -11.90 -11.72 -27.25
C GLU A 59 -11.89 -11.73 -25.71
N ALA A 60 -12.85 -11.05 -25.07
CA ALA A 60 -12.93 -10.98 -23.62
C ALA A 60 -13.12 -12.38 -23.02
N ARG A 61 -12.28 -12.71 -22.02
CA ARG A 61 -12.35 -13.98 -21.30
C ARG A 61 -13.32 -13.86 -20.15
N ILE A 62 -14.21 -14.83 -19.98
CA ILE A 62 -15.15 -14.86 -18.85
C ILE A 62 -14.48 -15.56 -17.67
N ILE A 63 -14.39 -14.86 -16.54
CA ILE A 63 -13.82 -15.35 -15.29
C ILE A 63 -14.93 -15.35 -14.25
N HIS A 64 -15.22 -16.52 -13.68
CA HIS A 64 -16.22 -16.64 -12.64
C HIS A 64 -15.56 -16.53 -11.27
N PHE A 65 -16.01 -15.58 -10.46
CA PHE A 65 -15.58 -15.45 -9.06
C PHE A 65 -16.81 -15.43 -8.16
N ARG A 66 -16.92 -16.41 -7.26
CA ARG A 66 -18.08 -16.58 -6.36
C ARG A 66 -19.43 -16.54 -7.12
N ASN A 67 -19.50 -17.23 -8.24
CA ASN A 67 -20.67 -17.30 -9.14
C ASN A 67 -21.06 -15.97 -9.82
N VAL A 68 -20.18 -14.96 -9.79
CA VAL A 68 -20.34 -13.70 -10.53
C VAL A 68 -19.39 -13.73 -11.74
N PRO A 69 -19.90 -13.51 -12.97
CA PRO A 69 -19.05 -13.44 -14.15
C PRO A 69 -18.39 -12.06 -14.27
N TYR A 70 -17.08 -12.07 -14.52
CA TYR A 70 -16.30 -10.89 -14.92
C TYR A 70 -15.75 -11.13 -16.32
N TYR A 71 -15.91 -10.15 -17.19
CA TYR A 71 -15.35 -10.20 -18.55
C TYR A 71 -14.01 -9.49 -18.51
N PHE A 72 -12.93 -10.19 -18.84
CA PHE A 72 -11.56 -9.68 -18.76
C PHE A 72 -10.99 -9.47 -20.15
N HIS A 73 -10.54 -8.24 -20.45
CA HIS A 73 -9.89 -7.92 -21.71
C HIS A 73 -8.86 -6.81 -21.54
N ALA A 74 -7.63 -7.05 -22.00
CA ALA A 74 -6.52 -6.09 -22.00
C ALA A 74 -6.31 -5.37 -20.64
N GLY A 75 -6.43 -6.11 -19.54
CA GLY A 75 -6.21 -5.58 -18.18
C GLY A 75 -7.45 -5.02 -17.50
N LEU A 76 -8.52 -4.76 -18.26
CA LEU A 76 -9.78 -4.25 -17.76
C LEU A 76 -10.75 -5.39 -17.42
N TYR A 77 -11.50 -5.21 -16.34
CA TYR A 77 -12.61 -6.09 -15.97
C TYR A 77 -13.92 -5.37 -16.17
N TYR A 78 -14.88 -6.09 -16.74
CA TYR A 78 -16.23 -5.61 -16.93
C TYR A 78 -17.21 -6.48 -16.17
N ASN A 79 -18.23 -5.85 -15.59
CA ASN A 79 -19.39 -6.53 -15.04
C ASN A 79 -20.65 -6.07 -15.79
N PHE A 80 -21.63 -6.96 -15.94
CA PHE A 80 -22.88 -6.66 -16.61
C PHE A 80 -23.93 -6.24 -15.58
N ILE A 81 -24.24 -4.95 -15.55
CA ILE A 81 -25.12 -4.34 -14.54
C ILE A 81 -26.16 -3.47 -15.27
N GLY A 82 -27.44 -3.73 -15.01
CA GLY A 82 -28.53 -2.90 -15.55
C GLY A 82 -28.58 -2.85 -17.09
N GLY A 83 -28.21 -3.94 -17.77
CA GLY A 83 -28.22 -4.00 -19.23
C GLY A 83 -27.01 -3.38 -19.92
N ARG A 84 -25.96 -3.01 -19.17
CA ARG A 84 -24.72 -2.42 -19.69
C ARG A 84 -23.50 -3.10 -19.10
N TYR A 85 -22.37 -2.99 -19.80
CA TYR A 85 -21.07 -3.40 -19.26
C TYR A 85 -20.40 -2.21 -18.61
N VAL A 86 -19.88 -2.41 -17.41
CA VAL A 86 -19.25 -1.38 -16.60
C VAL A 86 -17.83 -1.81 -16.28
N VAL A 87 -16.84 -0.95 -16.53
CA VAL A 87 -15.47 -1.19 -16.09
C VAL A 87 -15.42 -1.13 -14.57
N VAL A 88 -14.93 -2.19 -13.94
CA VAL A 88 -14.88 -2.36 -12.49
C VAL A 88 -13.51 -2.85 -12.08
N ALA A 89 -13.11 -2.56 -10.84
CA ALA A 89 -12.01 -3.29 -10.23
C ALA A 89 -12.47 -4.73 -9.90
N PRO A 90 -11.64 -5.75 -10.18
CA PRO A 90 -11.97 -7.12 -9.81
C PRO A 90 -11.86 -7.32 -8.28
N PRO A 91 -12.61 -8.26 -7.71
CA PRO A 91 -12.52 -8.56 -6.29
C PRO A 91 -11.16 -9.17 -5.92
N ARG A 92 -10.66 -8.83 -4.73
CA ARG A 92 -9.46 -9.43 -4.14
C ARG A 92 -9.60 -10.96 -4.09
N GLY A 93 -8.55 -11.66 -4.48
CA GLY A 93 -8.52 -13.12 -4.58
C GLY A 93 -8.99 -13.68 -5.92
N LEU A 94 -9.54 -12.87 -6.83
CA LEU A 94 -9.79 -13.30 -8.21
C LEU A 94 -8.45 -13.67 -8.87
N ARG A 95 -8.43 -14.76 -9.65
CA ARG A 95 -7.21 -15.24 -10.32
C ARG A 95 -7.33 -15.21 -11.82
N VAL A 96 -6.21 -14.91 -12.47
CA VAL A 96 -6.03 -14.99 -13.91
C VAL A 96 -4.80 -15.83 -14.24
N SER A 97 -4.89 -16.71 -15.22
CA SER A 97 -3.76 -17.58 -15.57
C SER A 97 -2.66 -16.84 -16.34
N VAL A 98 -3.01 -15.74 -17.02
CA VAL A 98 -2.07 -14.94 -17.83
C VAL A 98 -2.42 -13.47 -17.72
N LEU A 99 -1.42 -12.63 -17.43
CA LEU A 99 -1.52 -11.18 -17.54
C LEU A 99 -1.15 -10.71 -18.95
N PRO A 100 -1.84 -9.71 -19.51
CA PRO A 100 -1.40 -8.99 -20.71
C PRO A 100 0.02 -8.43 -20.57
N SER A 101 0.76 -8.33 -21.68
CA SER A 101 2.20 -8.02 -21.68
C SER A 101 2.59 -6.63 -21.14
N HIS A 102 1.65 -5.70 -21.00
CA HIS A 102 1.89 -4.33 -20.58
C HIS A 102 1.65 -4.10 -19.09
N TYR A 103 1.81 -5.13 -18.26
CA TYR A 103 1.86 -4.96 -16.81
C TYR A 103 3.13 -4.20 -16.39
N PHE A 104 3.06 -3.52 -15.25
CA PHE A 104 4.21 -2.94 -14.56
C PHE A 104 4.65 -3.87 -13.42
N TYR A 105 5.88 -4.37 -13.50
CA TYR A 105 6.47 -5.20 -12.45
C TYR A 105 7.25 -4.35 -11.44
N PHE A 106 7.10 -4.67 -10.17
CA PHE A 106 7.85 -4.01 -9.10
C PHE A 106 7.95 -4.93 -7.86
N GLN A 107 8.78 -4.52 -6.90
CA GLN A 107 8.92 -5.23 -5.62
C GLN A 107 8.66 -4.28 -4.45
N VAL A 108 7.93 -4.78 -3.45
CA VAL A 108 7.72 -4.09 -2.17
C VAL A 108 8.04 -5.07 -1.06
N SER A 109 8.95 -4.69 -0.15
CA SER A 109 9.36 -5.51 0.99
C SER A 109 9.80 -6.94 0.60
N GLY A 110 10.51 -7.08 -0.53
CA GLY A 110 10.99 -8.36 -1.03
C GLY A 110 9.95 -9.24 -1.74
N MET A 111 8.71 -8.77 -1.86
CA MET A 111 7.62 -9.46 -2.57
C MET A 111 7.42 -8.85 -3.95
N SER A 112 7.27 -9.71 -4.95
CA SER A 112 7.01 -9.33 -6.34
C SER A 112 5.52 -9.06 -6.58
N TYR A 113 5.26 -7.93 -7.22
CA TYR A 113 3.91 -7.50 -7.61
C TYR A 113 3.86 -7.11 -9.08
N TYR A 114 2.66 -7.20 -9.63
CA TYR A 114 2.35 -6.81 -11.00
C TYR A 114 1.17 -5.84 -10.93
N TYR A 115 1.30 -4.71 -11.60
CA TYR A 115 0.27 -3.68 -11.65
C TYR A 115 -0.25 -3.54 -13.08
N LEU A 116 -1.56 -3.50 -13.23
CA LEU A 116 -2.19 -3.32 -14.54
C LEU A 116 -3.55 -2.63 -14.39
N GLU A 117 -3.72 -1.47 -15.03
CA GLU A 117 -4.97 -0.70 -15.07
C GLU A 117 -5.63 -0.54 -13.68
N GLY A 118 -4.84 -0.18 -12.66
CA GLY A 118 -5.33 0.03 -11.29
C GLY A 118 -5.41 -1.21 -10.43
N VAL A 119 -5.17 -2.39 -11.00
CA VAL A 119 -5.26 -3.67 -10.30
C VAL A 119 -3.87 -4.18 -9.93
N TYR A 120 -3.73 -4.65 -8.70
CA TYR A 120 -2.50 -5.25 -8.18
C TYR A 120 -2.61 -6.76 -8.16
N TYR A 121 -1.55 -7.44 -8.56
CA TYR A 121 -1.47 -8.89 -8.55
C TYR A 121 -0.21 -9.37 -7.87
N ALA A 122 -0.30 -10.53 -7.24
CA ALA A 122 0.83 -11.33 -6.82
C ALA A 122 0.77 -12.69 -7.50
N GLN A 123 1.92 -13.26 -7.82
CA GLN A 123 1.99 -14.59 -8.40
C GLN A 123 1.63 -15.64 -7.34
N LYS A 124 0.71 -16.55 -7.68
CA LYS A 124 0.28 -17.68 -6.86
C LYS A 124 0.34 -18.96 -7.70
N GLY A 125 1.45 -19.70 -7.57
CA GLY A 125 1.72 -20.87 -8.41
C GLY A 125 1.84 -20.47 -9.89
N LYS A 126 0.94 -21.00 -10.73
CA LYS A 126 0.90 -20.71 -12.18
C LYS A 126 -0.05 -19.57 -12.55
N GLU A 127 -0.69 -18.93 -11.57
CA GLU A 127 -1.68 -17.88 -11.78
C GLU A 127 -1.26 -16.57 -11.11
N PHE A 128 -1.98 -15.50 -11.42
CA PHE A 128 -1.85 -14.20 -10.80
C PHE A 128 -3.14 -13.89 -10.05
N GLU A 129 -3.00 -13.62 -8.75
CA GLU A 129 -4.13 -13.35 -7.85
C GLU A 129 -4.22 -11.85 -7.61
N VAL A 130 -5.42 -11.29 -7.73
CA VAL A 130 -5.71 -9.90 -7.38
C VAL A 130 -5.47 -9.70 -5.89
N THR A 131 -4.62 -8.74 -5.54
CA THR A 131 -4.28 -8.41 -4.15
C THR A 131 -4.76 -7.04 -3.75
N GLN A 132 -4.58 -6.73 -2.47
CA GLN A 132 -4.58 -5.36 -1.99
C GLN A 132 -3.44 -4.56 -2.63
N ALA A 133 -3.62 -3.24 -2.77
CA ALA A 133 -2.55 -2.34 -3.15
C ALA A 133 -1.47 -2.35 -2.04
N PRO A 134 -0.21 -2.67 -2.36
CA PRO A 134 0.86 -2.63 -1.36
C PRO A 134 1.18 -1.19 -1.00
N VAL A 135 1.04 -0.82 0.27
CA VAL A 135 1.41 0.52 0.76
C VAL A 135 2.90 0.77 0.49
N GLY A 136 3.21 1.97 -0.02
CA GLY A 136 4.54 2.36 -0.49
C GLY A 136 4.88 1.92 -1.92
N ALA A 137 3.97 1.23 -2.61
CA ALA A 137 4.17 0.91 -4.02
C ALA A 137 4.18 2.18 -4.87
N LEU A 138 5.13 2.26 -5.80
CA LEU A 138 5.20 3.31 -6.81
C LEU A 138 4.69 2.75 -8.14
N VAL A 139 3.65 3.36 -8.70
CA VAL A 139 3.11 2.99 -10.02
C VAL A 139 3.22 4.16 -11.00
N PRO A 140 3.49 3.90 -12.29
CA PRO A 140 3.76 4.95 -13.26
C PRO A 140 2.51 5.70 -13.71
N LYS A 141 1.34 5.07 -13.62
CA LYS A 141 0.09 5.60 -14.16
C LYS A 141 -1.11 5.07 -13.39
N LEU A 142 -2.09 5.93 -13.14
CA LEU A 142 -3.39 5.54 -12.60
C LEU A 142 -4.41 5.29 -13.73
N PRO A 143 -5.48 4.51 -13.46
CA PRO A 143 -6.61 4.37 -14.38
C PRO A 143 -7.22 5.72 -14.75
N HIS A 144 -7.92 5.76 -15.87
CA HIS A 144 -8.63 6.98 -16.30
C HIS A 144 -9.76 7.35 -15.32
N GLU A 145 -10.32 6.34 -14.68
CA GLU A 145 -11.38 6.40 -13.68
C GLU A 145 -10.89 6.91 -12.31
N ALA A 146 -9.57 7.06 -12.11
CA ALA A 146 -9.02 7.57 -10.86
C ALA A 146 -9.40 9.04 -10.63
N GLU A 147 -9.77 9.36 -9.40
CA GLU A 147 -10.29 10.67 -9.03
C GLU A 147 -9.31 11.48 -8.22
N LYS A 148 -9.28 12.80 -8.44
CA LYS A 148 -8.53 13.70 -7.57
C LYS A 148 -9.38 14.00 -6.33
N VAL A 149 -8.85 13.67 -5.16
CA VAL A 149 -9.52 13.90 -3.87
C VAL A 149 -8.70 14.85 -3.01
N THR A 150 -9.38 15.64 -2.18
CA THR A 150 -8.71 16.47 -1.18
C THR A 150 -8.89 15.82 0.19
N ILE A 151 -7.80 15.58 0.90
CA ILE A 151 -7.76 14.96 2.24
C ILE A 151 -6.93 15.89 3.11
N GLU A 152 -7.54 16.45 4.17
CA GLU A 152 -6.88 17.42 5.07
C GLU A 152 -6.24 18.62 4.33
N GLY A 153 -6.89 19.12 3.28
CA GLY A 153 -6.39 20.25 2.47
C GLY A 153 -5.24 19.91 1.52
N LYS A 154 -4.84 18.63 1.42
CA LYS A 154 -3.83 18.14 0.47
C LYS A 154 -4.48 17.35 -0.66
N ILE A 155 -3.89 17.42 -1.84
CA ILE A 155 -4.35 16.71 -3.03
C ILE A 155 -3.80 15.29 -3.02
N PHE A 156 -4.70 14.33 -3.21
CA PHE A 156 -4.42 12.92 -3.44
C PHE A 156 -5.21 12.45 -4.67
N TYR A 157 -4.98 11.20 -5.05
CA TYR A 157 -5.79 10.51 -6.04
C TYR A 157 -6.40 9.26 -5.42
N GLU A 158 -7.57 8.85 -5.85
CA GLU A 158 -8.28 7.68 -5.34
C GLU A 158 -8.74 6.80 -6.51
N PHE A 159 -8.58 5.50 -6.36
CA PHE A 159 -9.15 4.50 -7.26
C PHE A 159 -9.38 3.19 -6.51
N ASP A 160 -10.59 2.63 -6.61
CA ASP A 160 -10.99 1.39 -5.93
C ASP A 160 -10.63 1.35 -4.43
N ASN A 161 -10.96 2.43 -3.72
CA ASN A 161 -10.62 2.67 -2.33
C ASN A 161 -9.11 2.79 -2.03
N THR A 162 -8.23 2.73 -3.03
CA THR A 162 -6.79 2.94 -2.85
C THR A 162 -6.47 4.42 -2.99
N ILE A 163 -5.73 4.96 -2.03
CA ILE A 163 -5.32 6.36 -1.99
C ILE A 163 -3.88 6.47 -2.46
N TYR A 164 -3.65 7.42 -3.36
CA TYR A 164 -2.38 7.68 -4.01
C TYR A 164 -1.90 9.10 -3.78
N LYS A 165 -0.58 9.25 -3.66
CA LYS A 165 0.11 10.54 -3.69
C LYS A 165 0.96 10.62 -4.95
N CYS A 166 0.81 11.69 -5.72
CA CYS A 166 1.72 11.96 -6.83
C CYS A 166 3.07 12.44 -6.27
N ILE A 167 4.15 11.81 -6.72
CA ILE A 167 5.52 12.13 -6.37
C ILE A 167 6.35 12.33 -7.63
N GLU A 168 7.31 13.25 -7.59
CA GLU A 168 8.29 13.42 -8.66
C GLU A 168 9.48 12.50 -8.40
N THR A 169 9.92 11.80 -9.44
CA THR A 169 11.07 10.90 -9.40
C THR A 169 12.02 11.22 -10.56
N ASN A 170 13.22 10.63 -10.55
CA ASN A 170 14.15 10.73 -11.68
C ASN A 170 13.58 10.18 -13.00
N GLN A 171 12.47 9.42 -12.95
CA GLN A 171 11.76 8.84 -14.09
C GLN A 171 10.48 9.60 -14.45
N GLY A 172 10.25 10.78 -13.85
CA GLY A 172 9.04 11.58 -13.99
C GLY A 172 8.05 11.37 -12.83
N PHE A 173 6.81 11.80 -13.03
CA PHE A 173 5.77 11.67 -12.01
C PHE A 173 5.33 10.22 -11.83
N GLN A 174 5.30 9.76 -10.59
CA GLN A 174 4.78 8.45 -10.19
C GLN A 174 3.74 8.61 -9.08
N TYR A 175 2.98 7.55 -8.82
CA TYR A 175 1.93 7.53 -7.82
C TYR A 175 2.27 6.53 -6.74
N GLU A 176 2.48 7.02 -5.53
CA GLU A 176 2.74 6.23 -4.33
C GLU A 176 1.43 5.82 -3.67
N VAL A 177 1.25 4.53 -3.40
CA VAL A 177 0.14 4.03 -2.58
C VAL A 177 0.37 4.45 -1.13
N VAL A 178 -0.51 5.29 -0.58
CA VAL A 178 -0.38 5.81 0.79
C VAL A 178 -1.37 5.19 1.77
N GLY A 179 -2.40 4.50 1.29
CA GLY A 179 -3.39 3.83 2.12
C GLY A 179 -4.66 3.48 1.38
N GLU A 180 -5.71 3.20 2.14
CA GLU A 180 -7.05 2.93 1.62
C GLU A 180 -8.10 3.76 2.39
N LYS A 181 -9.28 3.95 1.77
CA LYS A 181 -10.43 4.68 2.32
C LYS A 181 -11.19 3.87 3.37
#